data_AF-A0A968NYM5-F1
#
_entry.id   AF-A0A968NYM5-F1
#
_cell.length_a   1.000
_cell.length_b   1.000
_cell.length_c   1.000
_cell.angle_alpha   90.00
_cell.angle_beta   90.00
_cell.angle_gamma   90.00
#
_symmetry.space_group_name_H-M   'P 1'
#
loop_
_entity.id
_entity.type
_entity.pdbx_description
1 polymer ?
#
loop_
_entity_poly.entity_id
_entity_poly.type
_entity_poly.pdbx_seq_one_letter_code
_entity_poly.pdbx_strand_id
1 'polypeptide(L)' 'MGERMEDLFIWNPTELGLGVEEMDKEHMELITRMNSLYRAVQEKKPAPVILDRLCSLGDYTQKHFADEEAYMAKSIFRAW' A
#
# COMPACT_ATOMS: atom_id res chain seq x y z
N MET A 1 -24.90 12.12 -14.02
CA MET A 1 -24.21 10.84 -14.29
C MET A 1 -22.79 11.02 -13.78
N GLY A 2 -22.46 10.44 -12.64
CA GLY A 2 -21.11 10.59 -12.05
C GLY A 2 -20.14 9.69 -12.80
N GLU A 3 -19.04 10.26 -13.29
CA GLU A 3 -17.92 9.48 -13.81
C GLU A 3 -17.43 8.55 -12.71
N ARG A 4 -17.22 7.27 -13.03
CA ARG A 4 -16.58 6.33 -12.09
C ARG A 4 -15.14 6.80 -11.93
N MET A 5 -14.77 7.21 -10.71
CA MET A 5 -13.40 7.59 -10.40
C MET A 5 -12.50 6.37 -10.57
N GLU A 6 -11.53 6.46 -11.47
CA GLU A 6 -10.54 5.41 -11.67
C GLU A 6 -9.50 5.42 -10.54
N ASP A 7 -8.91 4.25 -10.30
CA ASP A 7 -7.87 4.08 -9.30
C ASP A 7 -6.55 4.70 -9.77
N LEU A 8 -5.82 5.30 -8.83
CA LEU A 8 -4.52 5.90 -9.10
C LEU A 8 -3.50 4.84 -9.53
N PHE A 9 -3.56 3.68 -8.90
CA PHE A 9 -2.59 2.62 -9.08
C PHE A 9 -3.26 1.25 -9.08
N ILE A 10 -2.92 0.39 -10.03
CA ILE A 10 -3.52 -0.94 -10.20
C ILE A 10 -2.43 -1.98 -10.00
N TRP A 11 -2.71 -3.02 -9.22
CA TRP A 11 -1.78 -4.13 -9.04
C TRP A 11 -1.48 -4.81 -10.38
N ASN A 12 -0.21 -4.85 -10.75
CA ASN A 12 0.30 -5.60 -11.88
C ASN A 12 1.22 -6.72 -11.37
N PRO A 13 0.77 -7.99 -11.37
CA PRO A 13 1.57 -9.09 -10.83
C PRO A 13 2.86 -9.33 -11.61
N THR A 14 2.92 -8.95 -12.89
CA THR A 14 4.13 -9.12 -13.72
C THR A 14 5.20 -8.08 -13.39
N GLU A 15 4.80 -6.86 -13.04
CA GLU A 15 5.73 -5.74 -12.78
C GLU A 15 6.06 -5.58 -11.30
N LEU A 16 5.13 -5.93 -10.41
CA LEU A 16 5.22 -5.67 -8.97
C LEU A 16 5.32 -6.95 -8.14
N GLY A 17 4.96 -8.10 -8.69
CA GLY A 17 5.00 -9.36 -7.96
C GLY A 17 6.43 -9.82 -7.70
N LEU A 18 6.72 -10.14 -6.44
CA LEU A 18 7.99 -10.73 -6.02
C LEU A 18 7.95 -12.26 -6.01
N GLY A 19 6.74 -12.86 -6.05
CA GLY A 19 6.57 -14.30 -5.88
C GLY A 19 6.71 -14.76 -4.43
N VAL A 20 6.78 -13.82 -3.49
CA VAL A 20 6.69 -14.06 -2.04
C VAL A 20 5.28 -13.69 -1.63
N GLU A 21 4.42 -14.71 -1.44
CA GLU A 21 2.98 -14.54 -1.30
C GLU A 21 2.60 -13.56 -0.17
N GLU A 22 3.32 -13.59 0.95
CA GLU A 22 3.11 -12.68 2.07
C GLU A 22 3.41 -11.23 1.70
N MET A 23 4.51 -10.96 0.97
CA MET A 23 4.89 -9.61 0.58
C MET A 23 3.99 -9.06 -0.53
N ASP A 24 3.64 -9.90 -1.51
CA ASP A 24 2.72 -9.52 -2.59
C ASP A 24 1.34 -9.12 -2.03
N LYS A 25 0.85 -9.82 -0.99
CA LYS A 25 -0.38 -9.44 -0.28
C LYS A 25 -0.27 -8.08 0.38
N GLU A 26 0.87 -7.77 0.98
CA GLU A 26 1.08 -6.48 1.62
C GLU A 26 1.22 -5.33 0.61
N HIS A 27 1.87 -5.56 -0.53
CA HIS A 27 1.91 -4.58 -1.61
C HIS A 27 0.53 -4.29 -2.19
N MET A 28 -0.32 -5.31 -2.39
CA MET A 28 -1.71 -5.10 -2.80
C MET A 28 -2.52 -4.27 -1.78
N GLU A 29 -2.27 -4.47 -0.48
CA GLU A 29 -2.92 -3.68 0.58
C GLU A 29 -2.41 -2.24 0.62
N LEU A 30 -1.10 -2.02 0.40
CA LEU A 30 -0.54 -0.67 0.24
C LEU A 30 -1.21 0.07 -0.92
N ILE A 31 -1.35 -0.57 -2.08
CA ILE A 31 -2.02 0.00 -3.25
C ILE A 31 -3.49 0.32 -2.93
N THR A 32 -4.18 -0.58 -2.23
CA THR A 32 -5.55 -0.35 -1.77
C THR A 32 -5.66 0.91 -0.90
N ARG A 33 -4.73 1.11 0.03
CA ARG A 33 -4.67 2.28 0.92
C ARG A 33 -4.30 3.56 0.16
N MET A 34 -3.35 3.49 -0.78
CA MET A 34 -2.99 4.59 -1.67
C MET A 34 -4.19 5.06 -2.48
N ASN A 35 -4.94 4.14 -3.09
CA ASN A 35 -6.16 4.46 -3.83
C ASN A 35 -7.25 5.04 -2.92
N SER A 36 -7.39 4.53 -1.69
CA SER A 36 -8.34 5.07 -0.71
C SER A 36 -8.03 6.53 -0.34
N LEU A 37 -6.75 6.85 -0.10
CA LEU A 37 -6.29 8.22 0.13
C LEU A 37 -6.52 9.10 -1.11
N TYR A 38 -6.15 8.61 -2.29
CA TYR A 38 -6.35 9.32 -3.55
C TYR A 38 -7.82 9.69 -3.77
N ARG A 39 -8.75 8.73 -3.64
CA ARG A 39 -10.19 8.98 -3.78
C ARG A 39 -10.69 9.99 -2.75
N ALA A 40 -10.21 9.91 -1.50
CA ALA A 40 -10.59 10.89 -0.47
C ALA A 40 -10.17 12.32 -0.83
N VAL A 41 -9.00 12.50 -1.44
CA VAL A 41 -8.52 13.80 -1.94
C VAL A 41 -9.34 14.25 -3.15
N GLN A 42 -9.57 13.39 -4.14
CA GLN A 42 -10.33 13.72 -5.36
C GLN A 42 -11.78 14.09 -5.05
N GLU A 43 -12.41 13.38 -4.12
CA GLU A 43 -13.79 13.66 -3.66
C GLU A 43 -13.88 14.85 -2.69
N LYS A 44 -12.76 15.56 -2.45
CA LYS A 44 -12.68 16.72 -1.55
C LYS A 44 -13.28 16.41 -0.17
N LYS A 45 -12.98 15.21 0.36
CA LYS A 45 -13.44 14.82 1.70
C LYS A 45 -12.92 15.80 2.76
N PRO A 46 -13.60 15.90 3.92
CA PRO A 46 -13.12 16.72 5.03
C PRO A 46 -11.70 16.32 5.45
N ALA A 47 -10.91 17.30 5.89
CA ALA A 47 -9.51 17.09 6.29
C ALA A 47 -9.31 15.94 7.31
N PRO A 48 -10.17 15.73 8.32
CA PRO A 48 -10.03 14.58 9.23
C PRO A 48 -10.09 13.23 8.54
N VAL A 49 -10.90 13.09 7.47
CA VAL A 49 -11.02 11.84 6.72
C VAL A 49 -9.77 11.60 5.87
N ILE A 50 -9.25 12.65 5.24
CA ILE A 50 -7.99 12.57 4.48
C ILE A 50 -6.83 12.20 5.41
N LEU A 51 -6.76 12.83 6.59
CA LEU A 51 -5.74 12.55 7.59
C LEU A 51 -5.83 11.10 8.10
N ASP A 52 -7.03 10.60 8.37
CA ASP A 52 -7.23 9.20 8.75
C ASP A 52 -6.70 8.23 7.68
N ARG A 53 -7.00 8.47 6.39
CA ARG A 53 -6.46 7.64 5.29
C ARG A 53 -4.94 7.74 5.17
N LEU A 54 -4.38 8.93 5.38
CA LEU A 54 -2.94 9.14 5.36
C LEU A 54 -2.25 8.40 6.51
N CYS A 55 -2.76 8.50 7.73
CA CYS A 55 -2.27 7.74 8.89
C CYS A 55 -2.37 6.24 8.63
N SER A 56 -3.52 5.78 8.13
CA SER A 56 -3.75 4.38 7.79
C SER A 56 -2.75 3.82 6.76
N LEU A 57 -2.35 4.63 5.77
CA LEU A 57 -1.31 4.28 4.82
C LEU A 57 0.08 4.24 5.50
N GLY A 58 0.43 5.29 6.26
CA GLY A 58 1.72 5.40 6.93
C GLY A 58 1.97 4.30 7.97
N ASP A 59 0.95 3.91 8.74
CA ASP A 59 1.03 2.82 9.71
C ASP A 59 1.27 1.47 9.01
N TYR A 60 0.59 1.24 7.88
CA TYR A 60 0.74 0.00 7.13
C TYR A 60 2.08 -0.09 6.41
N THR A 61 2.61 1.03 5.90
CA THR A 61 3.95 1.10 5.32
C THR A 61 5.03 0.74 6.34
N GLN A 62 4.92 1.23 7.59
CA GLN A 62 5.87 0.87 8.66
C GLN A 62 5.81 -0.62 8.98
N LYS A 63 4.61 -1.19 9.12
CA LYS A 63 4.43 -2.63 9.32
C LYS A 63 5.07 -3.44 8.18
N HIS A 64 4.77 -3.07 6.94
CA HIS A 64 5.27 -3.76 5.75
C HIS A 64 6.80 -3.82 5.71
N PHE A 65 7.47 -2.68 5.95
CA PHE A 65 8.94 -2.67 5.99
C PHE A 65 9.50 -3.52 7.13
N ALA A 66 8.88 -3.51 8.31
CA ALA A 66 9.31 -4.36 9.41
C ALA A 66 9.19 -5.87 9.07
N ASP A 67 8.15 -6.25 8.32
CA ASP A 67 7.95 -7.64 7.89
C ASP A 67 8.93 -8.06 6.78
N GLU A 68 9.24 -7.17 5.83
CA GLU A 68 10.31 -7.38 4.84
C GLU A 68 11.68 -7.54 5.54
N GLU A 69 12.01 -6.67 6.49
CA GLU A 69 13.24 -6.74 7.28
C GLU A 69 13.35 -8.07 8.05
N ALA A 70 12.26 -8.48 8.70
CA ALA A 70 12.20 -9.75 9.43
C ALA A 70 12.30 -10.97 8.50
N TYR A 71 11.72 -10.90 7.31
CA TYR A 71 11.84 -11.93 6.28
C TYR A 71 13.28 -12.03 5.77
N MET A 72 13.88 -10.90 5.42
CA MET A 72 15.26 -10.80 4.96
C MET A 72 16.24 -11.36 6.00
N ALA A 73 16.10 -11.00 7.27
CA ALA A 73 16.97 -11.47 8.36
C ALA A 73 16.91 -12.99 8.60
N LYS A 74 15.77 -13.64 8.30
CA LYS A 74 15.62 -15.10 8.38
C LYS A 74 16.21 -15.82 7.17
N SER A 75 16.33 -15.11 6.05
CA SER A 75 16.91 -15.62 4.83
C SER A 75 18.43 -15.46 4.82
N ILE A 76 19.13 -16.11 3.88
CA ILE A 76 20.57 -15.91 3.63
C ILE A 76 20.90 -14.50 3.10
N PHE A 77 19.90 -13.64 2.92
CA PHE A 77 20.08 -12.22 2.64
C PHE A 77 20.59 -11.49 3.89
N ARG A 78 21.90 -11.51 4.09
CA ARG A 78 22.56 -10.62 5.06
C ARG A 78 22.76 -9.25 4.43
N ALA A 79 21.94 -8.28 4.84
CA ALA A 79 22.37 -6.89 4.84
C ALA A 79 23.35 -6.72 6.02
N TRP A 80 24.63 -6.54 5.67
CA TRP A 80 25.85 -6.40 6.49
C TRP A 80 26.53 -7.71 6.96
#